data_AF-A0A2A2LXF0-F1
#
_entry.id   AF-A0A2A2LXF0-F1
#
_cell.length_a   1.000
_cell.length_b   1.000
_cell.length_c   1.000
_cell.angle_alpha   90.00
_cell.angle_beta   90.00
_cell.angle_gamma   90.00
#
_symmetry.space_group_name_H-M   'P 1'
#
loop_
_entity.id
_entity.type
_entity.pdbx_description
1 polymer ?
#
loop_
_entity_poly.entity_id
_entity_poly.type
_entity_poly.pdbx_seq_one_letter_code
_entity_poly.pdbx_strand_id
1 'polypeptide(L)'
;MKQYSDCGRLTIFEDHQLDMDCDSVRRRVMGNNVYSKLNRPIVIIRNIYTSYPMQEAFMSLSYHPENSYCFVMDSKSNATFTYKMKKLARCFDNIYISDKTYDFDSSGHYQDYAHFDCLRISLEKDKNWNHALLLQNYDLIIKTPSELSSISEIFNGTHIFGLRGPPRLARYDRYADWSAKGLKIWKNESGKLALQLKSSLLLGDGYNEVFVSRNLIQAIFDELNVDNLLERFNDMSRYGIDEQFLQTMIINSWLGLPDQLPYHCERRMQEFGRYSHFHNGWIEIFRHLDLHATLYDGCKSGKSRHGICLMGVEYLPRLGEMEHLLGNKPHPEFDFGTMMCVGEYLHDIEFGKRTRHINWALYENSVQLWPELQGIITICDQTVKDILKFRDFENLDEVKYHILPTNPDSKSVIVTIGIGNDVKAEEGMKAALKPGTSKFYGVDPIYKGNNDLYRRVGNFYSFGISSESGMQKIIDQILFDAENSEYKMMHLLYENGRLDQANITICQFNMELHEPDDHKKRQIHDFLFRILKDRRYAFFKAFQSNHLRLYFFNFQSDYCVKKYTHLIV
;
A
#
# COMPACT_ATOMS: atom_id res chain seq x y z
N MET A 1 34.70 14.95 -22.48
CA MET A 1 33.54 14.91 -23.40
C MET A 1 33.86 15.71 -24.66
N LYS A 2 34.37 15.07 -25.72
CA LYS A 2 34.46 15.64 -27.07
C LYS A 2 33.77 14.66 -28.03
N GLN A 3 32.45 14.62 -28.02
CA GLN A 3 31.66 13.97 -29.07
C GLN A 3 30.26 14.57 -29.07
N TYR A 4 30.12 15.72 -29.71
CA TYR A 4 28.84 16.16 -30.24
C TYR A 4 28.68 15.45 -31.59
N SER A 5 27.57 14.76 -31.82
CA SER A 5 27.22 14.27 -33.16
C SER A 5 26.61 15.41 -33.99
N ASP A 6 26.58 15.25 -35.33
CA ASP A 6 26.13 16.24 -36.32
C ASP A 6 24.70 16.79 -36.12
N CYS A 7 23.94 16.30 -35.13
CA CYS A 7 22.61 16.79 -34.77
C CYS A 7 22.53 17.51 -33.41
N GLY A 8 23.66 17.85 -32.78
CA GLY A 8 23.68 18.58 -31.50
C GLY A 8 23.31 17.76 -30.26
N ARG A 9 23.13 16.44 -30.40
CA ARG A 9 22.89 15.52 -29.27
C ARG A 9 24.20 14.94 -28.73
N LEU A 10 24.31 14.86 -27.40
CA LEU A 10 25.36 14.10 -26.74
C LEU A 10 25.01 12.61 -26.86
N THR A 11 25.85 11.85 -27.53
CA THR A 11 25.66 10.40 -27.71
C THR A 11 26.89 9.67 -27.22
N ILE A 12 26.71 8.48 -26.66
CA ILE A 12 27.83 7.60 -26.31
C ILE A 12 27.85 6.48 -27.35
N PHE A 13 28.78 6.60 -28.31
CA PHE A 13 29.04 5.58 -29.33
C PHE A 13 30.19 4.62 -28.95
N GLU A 14 31.11 5.05 -28.08
CA GLU A 14 32.25 4.24 -27.66
C GLU A 14 32.41 4.22 -26.14
N ASP A 15 32.65 3.03 -25.61
CA ASP A 15 32.98 2.79 -24.21
C ASP A 15 34.42 3.26 -23.97
N HIS A 16 34.59 4.57 -23.76
CA HIS A 16 35.90 5.15 -23.45
C HIS A 16 36.57 4.39 -22.29
N GLN A 17 37.91 4.35 -22.30
CA GLN A 17 38.69 3.81 -21.19
C GLN A 17 38.46 4.68 -19.94
N LEU A 18 37.44 4.32 -19.15
CA LEU A 18 37.19 4.89 -17.83
C LEU A 18 38.15 4.26 -16.83
N ASP A 19 38.69 5.08 -15.93
CA ASP A 19 39.45 4.56 -14.80
C ASP A 19 38.50 3.87 -13.80
N MET A 20 38.81 2.62 -13.48
CA MET A 20 37.98 1.71 -12.70
C MET A 20 38.57 1.44 -11.31
N ASP A 21 39.56 2.21 -10.88
CA ASP A 21 39.95 2.27 -9.47
C ASP A 21 38.83 2.89 -8.61
N CYS A 22 38.78 2.55 -7.33
CA CYS A 22 37.67 2.98 -6.49
C CYS A 22 37.64 4.47 -6.18
N ASP A 23 38.77 5.18 -6.20
CA ASP A 23 38.76 6.62 -5.99
C ASP A 23 38.17 7.33 -7.20
N SER A 24 38.50 6.88 -8.42
CA SER A 24 37.90 7.41 -9.65
C SER A 24 36.41 7.09 -9.77
N VAL A 25 36.00 5.85 -9.47
CA VAL A 25 34.57 5.46 -9.48
C VAL A 25 33.78 6.26 -8.44
N ARG A 26 34.24 6.32 -7.19
CA ARG A 26 33.57 7.08 -6.12
C ARG A 26 33.46 8.56 -6.46
N ARG A 27 34.51 9.16 -7.02
CA ARG A 27 34.50 10.56 -7.45
C ARG A 27 33.45 10.81 -8.53
N ARG A 28 33.25 9.89 -9.47
CA ARG A 28 32.22 10.03 -10.52
C ARG A 28 30.80 9.82 -10.00
N VAL A 29 30.60 8.89 -9.05
CA VAL A 29 29.26 8.61 -8.49
C VAL A 29 28.87 9.65 -7.44
N MET A 30 29.72 9.90 -6.44
CA MET A 30 29.41 10.73 -5.27
C MET A 30 29.86 12.18 -5.39
N GLY A 31 30.86 12.47 -6.24
CA GLY A 31 31.52 13.78 -6.24
C GLY A 31 32.10 14.12 -4.86
N ASN A 32 32.03 15.40 -4.50
CA ASN A 32 32.39 15.92 -3.16
C ASN A 32 31.14 16.29 -2.34
N ASN A 33 30.04 15.57 -2.56
CA ASN A 33 28.75 15.90 -1.97
C ASN A 33 28.68 15.50 -0.49
N VAL A 34 27.87 16.24 0.28
CA VAL A 34 27.54 15.94 1.68
C VAL A 34 26.08 15.55 1.73
N TYR A 35 25.81 14.33 2.19
CA TYR A 35 24.48 13.72 2.18
C TYR A 35 23.75 13.97 3.50
N SER A 36 22.51 14.46 3.42
CA SER A 36 21.60 14.55 4.56
C SER A 36 21.07 13.18 4.95
N LYS A 37 20.59 13.04 6.19
CA LYS A 37 19.94 11.80 6.62
C LYS A 37 18.60 11.61 5.92
N LEU A 38 18.29 10.40 5.48
CA LEU A 38 16.96 10.02 4.98
C LEU A 38 16.08 9.56 6.15
N ASN A 39 14.79 9.90 6.10
CA ASN A 39 13.82 9.40 7.08
C ASN A 39 13.49 7.93 6.83
N ARG A 40 13.39 7.55 5.54
CA ARG A 40 13.01 6.20 5.11
C ARG A 40 13.84 5.78 3.91
N PRO A 41 14.99 5.15 4.15
CA PRO A 41 15.80 4.61 3.09
C PRO A 41 15.05 3.59 2.24
N ILE A 42 15.42 3.47 0.99
CA ILE A 42 14.86 2.53 0.02
C ILE A 42 15.94 1.66 -0.61
N VAL A 43 15.52 0.61 -1.30
CA VAL A 43 16.39 -0.15 -2.20
C VAL A 43 16.01 0.07 -3.65
N ILE A 44 17.01 0.34 -4.49
CA ILE A 44 16.84 0.47 -5.94
C ILE A 44 17.37 -0.80 -6.60
N ILE A 45 16.51 -1.52 -7.31
CA ILE A 45 16.83 -2.80 -7.93
C ILE A 45 16.73 -2.66 -9.44
N ARG A 46 17.77 -3.07 -10.16
CA ARG A 46 17.81 -2.95 -11.62
C ARG A 46 18.27 -4.21 -12.32
N ASN A 47 17.45 -4.68 -13.25
CA ASN A 47 17.86 -5.69 -14.23
C ASN A 47 18.59 -4.99 -15.38
N ILE A 48 19.85 -5.35 -15.60
CA ILE A 48 20.75 -4.67 -16.53
C ILE A 48 21.34 -5.65 -17.54
N TYR A 49 21.60 -5.17 -18.75
CA TYR A 49 22.21 -5.99 -19.78
C TYR A 49 23.29 -5.28 -20.60
N THR A 50 23.36 -3.94 -20.55
CA THR A 50 24.31 -3.16 -21.37
C THR A 50 24.62 -1.76 -20.85
N SER A 51 25.62 -1.12 -21.48
CA SER A 51 26.07 0.27 -21.33
C SER A 51 26.49 0.65 -19.91
N TYR A 52 27.76 0.41 -19.58
CA TYR A 52 28.30 0.83 -18.29
C TYR A 52 28.22 2.34 -18.04
N PRO A 53 28.56 3.23 -19.00
CA PRO A 53 28.47 4.68 -18.78
C PRO A 53 27.06 5.14 -18.39
N MET A 54 26.02 4.50 -18.94
CA MET A 54 24.63 4.77 -18.56
C MET A 54 24.30 4.28 -17.15
N GLN A 55 24.70 3.05 -16.80
CA GLN A 55 24.46 2.54 -15.45
C GLN A 55 25.22 3.35 -14.39
N GLU A 56 26.45 3.78 -14.66
CA GLU A 56 27.22 4.66 -13.77
C GLU A 56 26.57 6.05 -13.66
N ALA A 57 26.07 6.61 -14.76
CA ALA A 57 25.31 7.86 -14.72
C ALA A 57 24.05 7.72 -13.85
N PHE A 58 23.22 6.68 -14.08
CA PHE A 58 22.03 6.40 -13.26
C PHE A 58 22.36 6.23 -11.78
N MET A 59 23.52 5.65 -11.47
CA MET A 59 24.02 5.61 -10.11
C MET A 59 24.34 7.01 -9.57
N SER A 60 25.12 7.82 -10.30
CA SER A 60 25.43 9.19 -9.87
C SER A 60 24.17 10.04 -9.63
N LEU A 61 23.15 9.87 -10.48
CA LEU A 61 21.82 10.49 -10.40
C LEU A 61 21.05 10.19 -9.11
N SER A 62 21.17 8.96 -8.60
CA SER A 62 20.29 8.43 -7.56
C SER A 62 21.03 7.96 -6.30
N TYR A 63 22.36 8.12 -6.26
CA TYR A 63 23.18 7.63 -5.16
C TYR A 63 22.92 8.39 -3.86
N HIS A 64 22.70 7.64 -2.80
CA HIS A 64 22.67 8.11 -1.43
C HIS A 64 23.27 7.02 -0.53
N PRO A 65 24.12 7.35 0.45
CA PRO A 65 24.80 6.34 1.28
C PRO A 65 23.86 5.51 2.16
N GLU A 66 22.68 6.03 2.50
CA GLU A 66 21.67 5.29 3.29
C GLU A 66 20.77 4.39 2.43
N ASN A 67 20.66 4.63 1.13
CA ASN A 67 19.91 3.73 0.23
C ASN A 67 20.77 2.51 -0.13
N SER A 68 20.12 1.42 -0.51
CA SER A 68 20.77 0.24 -1.06
C SER A 68 20.52 0.12 -2.57
N TYR A 69 21.44 -0.52 -3.29
CA TYR A 69 21.33 -0.74 -4.73
C TYR A 69 21.63 -2.19 -5.05
N CYS A 70 20.81 -2.84 -5.86
CA CYS A 70 21.06 -4.21 -6.28
C CYS A 70 20.87 -4.38 -7.79
N PHE A 71 21.82 -5.08 -8.41
CA PHE A 71 21.81 -5.34 -9.84
C PHE A 71 21.81 -6.83 -10.15
N VAL A 72 21.04 -7.20 -11.17
CA VAL A 72 21.13 -8.53 -11.80
C VAL A 72 21.43 -8.37 -13.27
N MET A 73 22.38 -9.17 -13.76
CA MET A 73 22.87 -9.07 -15.13
C MET A 73 22.26 -10.14 -16.03
N ASP A 74 22.04 -9.75 -17.29
CA ASP A 74 21.76 -10.69 -18.37
C ASP A 74 22.97 -11.63 -18.56
N SER A 75 22.70 -12.93 -18.69
CA SER A 75 23.69 -13.96 -19.04
C SER A 75 24.39 -13.68 -20.38
N LYS A 76 23.76 -12.92 -21.27
CA LYS A 76 24.28 -12.52 -22.59
C LYS A 76 25.10 -11.22 -22.57
N SER A 77 25.23 -10.56 -21.42
CA SER A 77 26.02 -9.33 -21.30
C SER A 77 27.49 -9.55 -21.67
N ASN A 78 28.08 -8.56 -22.36
CA ASN A 78 29.51 -8.61 -22.71
C ASN A 78 30.39 -8.59 -21.45
N ALA A 79 31.46 -9.39 -21.45
CA ALA A 79 32.46 -9.49 -20.38
C ALA A 79 33.00 -8.13 -19.91
N THR A 80 33.24 -7.17 -20.82
CA THR A 80 33.70 -5.82 -20.43
C THR A 80 32.68 -5.08 -19.57
N PHE A 81 31.40 -5.15 -19.93
CA PHE A 81 30.31 -4.55 -19.16
C PHE A 81 30.20 -5.20 -17.79
N THR A 82 30.16 -6.54 -17.75
CA THR A 82 30.11 -7.32 -16.50
C THR A 82 31.29 -6.99 -15.58
N TYR A 83 32.49 -6.90 -16.13
CA TYR A 83 33.69 -6.52 -15.39
C TYR A 83 33.56 -5.13 -14.76
N LYS A 84 33.13 -4.13 -15.55
CA LYS A 84 32.99 -2.75 -15.08
C LYS A 84 31.92 -2.61 -14.01
N MET A 85 30.76 -3.25 -14.17
CA MET A 85 29.72 -3.28 -13.14
C MET A 85 30.21 -3.92 -11.84
N LYS A 86 30.91 -5.07 -11.92
CA LYS A 86 31.52 -5.72 -10.75
C LYS A 86 32.57 -4.84 -10.06
N LYS A 87 33.33 -4.06 -10.82
CA LYS A 87 34.27 -3.08 -10.26
C LYS A 87 33.55 -1.94 -9.55
N LEU A 88 32.49 -1.39 -10.16
CA LEU A 88 31.67 -0.36 -9.53
C LEU A 88 31.10 -0.83 -8.20
N ALA A 89 30.44 -1.99 -8.14
CA ALA A 89 29.85 -2.50 -6.91
C ALA A 89 30.88 -2.71 -5.80
N ARG A 90 32.09 -3.22 -6.11
CA ARG A 90 33.16 -3.43 -5.12
C ARG A 90 33.66 -2.15 -4.44
N CYS A 91 33.35 -0.98 -4.99
CA CYS A 91 33.77 0.30 -4.44
C CYS A 91 32.77 0.87 -3.43
N PHE A 92 31.62 0.23 -3.21
CA PHE A 92 30.60 0.72 -2.28
C PHE A 92 30.04 -0.42 -1.45
N ASP A 93 29.83 -0.17 -0.15
CA ASP A 93 29.30 -1.18 0.75
C ASP A 93 27.79 -1.42 0.56
N ASN A 94 27.09 -0.43 -0.01
CA ASN A 94 25.64 -0.42 -0.25
C ASN A 94 25.25 -0.76 -1.70
N ILE A 95 26.18 -1.24 -2.54
CA ILE A 95 25.90 -1.68 -3.91
C ILE A 95 26.18 -3.18 -4.06
N TYR A 96 25.14 -3.91 -4.43
CA TYR A 96 25.18 -5.36 -4.56
C TYR A 96 24.98 -5.79 -6.02
N ILE A 97 25.62 -6.90 -6.39
CA ILE A 97 25.39 -7.58 -7.66
C ILE A 97 25.05 -9.02 -7.34
N SER A 98 23.97 -9.54 -7.92
CA SER A 98 23.64 -10.95 -7.81
C SER A 98 24.71 -11.81 -8.49
N ASP A 99 25.09 -12.92 -7.84
CA ASP A 99 25.98 -13.92 -8.44
C ASP A 99 25.28 -14.72 -9.56
N LYS A 100 23.95 -14.69 -9.59
CA LYS A 100 23.14 -15.31 -10.63
C LYS A 100 22.96 -14.35 -11.82
N THR A 101 22.86 -14.93 -13.00
CA THR A 101 22.56 -14.24 -14.25
C THR A 101 21.43 -14.97 -14.96
N TYR A 102 20.63 -14.25 -15.73
CA TYR A 102 19.45 -14.78 -16.39
C TYR A 102 19.40 -14.41 -17.87
N ASP A 103 18.75 -15.21 -18.70
CA ASP A 103 18.61 -14.95 -20.15
C ASP A 103 17.39 -14.07 -20.41
N PHE A 104 17.55 -12.75 -20.26
CA PHE A 104 16.46 -11.79 -20.43
C PHE A 104 16.05 -11.63 -21.89
N ASP A 105 14.76 -11.50 -22.18
CA ASP A 105 14.30 -11.17 -23.53
C ASP A 105 13.20 -10.11 -23.55
N SER A 106 12.79 -9.72 -24.75
CA SER A 106 11.74 -8.72 -24.95
C SER A 106 10.34 -9.20 -24.55
N SER A 107 10.19 -10.49 -24.24
CA SER A 107 8.94 -11.07 -23.73
C SER A 107 8.87 -11.05 -22.20
N GLY A 108 9.90 -10.50 -21.53
CA GLY A 108 9.92 -10.37 -20.08
C GLY A 108 10.41 -11.60 -19.35
N HIS A 109 10.91 -12.61 -20.06
CA HIS A 109 11.39 -13.85 -19.41
C HIS A 109 12.52 -13.56 -18.42
N TYR A 110 12.43 -14.22 -17.26
CA TYR A 110 13.33 -14.14 -16.12
C TYR A 110 13.50 -12.75 -15.46
N GLN A 111 12.73 -11.73 -15.86
CA GLN A 111 12.79 -10.42 -15.20
C GLN A 111 12.39 -10.51 -13.73
N ASP A 112 11.26 -11.15 -13.43
CA ASP A 112 10.79 -11.34 -12.05
C ASP A 112 11.77 -12.18 -11.21
N TYR A 113 12.35 -13.23 -11.80
CA TYR A 113 13.40 -14.03 -11.15
C TYR A 113 14.57 -13.16 -10.71
N ALA A 114 15.04 -12.29 -11.59
CA ALA A 114 16.14 -11.38 -11.33
C ALA A 114 15.78 -10.33 -10.26
N HIS A 115 14.60 -9.71 -10.35
CA HIS A 115 14.15 -8.77 -9.31
C HIS A 115 14.04 -9.45 -7.96
N PHE A 116 13.47 -10.66 -7.89
CA PHE A 116 13.32 -11.41 -6.65
C PHE A 116 14.64 -11.88 -6.05
N ASP A 117 15.64 -12.22 -6.87
CA ASP A 117 16.98 -12.47 -6.34
C ASP A 117 17.58 -11.24 -5.66
N CYS A 118 17.42 -10.07 -6.26
CA CYS A 118 17.90 -8.83 -5.66
C CYS A 118 17.08 -8.43 -4.43
N LEU A 119 15.77 -8.64 -4.43
CA LEU A 119 14.93 -8.43 -3.25
C LEU A 119 15.39 -9.30 -2.08
N ARG A 120 15.71 -10.58 -2.35
CA ARG A 120 16.27 -11.49 -1.35
C ARG A 120 17.62 -11.01 -0.81
N ILE A 121 18.56 -10.66 -1.70
CA ILE A 121 19.86 -10.08 -1.29
C ILE A 121 19.64 -8.82 -0.43
N SER A 122 18.70 -7.97 -0.80
CA SER A 122 18.42 -6.72 -0.09
C SER A 122 17.84 -6.97 1.29
N LEU A 123 16.95 -7.96 1.47
CA LEU A 123 16.47 -8.38 2.79
C LEU A 123 17.59 -8.93 3.69
N GLU A 124 18.55 -9.63 3.11
CA GLU A 124 19.69 -10.22 3.83
C GLU A 124 20.75 -9.18 4.22
N LYS A 125 21.05 -8.23 3.32
CA LYS A 125 22.16 -7.28 3.46
C LYS A 125 21.78 -5.97 4.14
N ASP A 126 20.54 -5.52 4.00
CA ASP A 126 20.08 -4.26 4.55
C ASP A 126 18.72 -4.42 5.25
N LYS A 127 18.70 -4.06 6.54
CA LYS A 127 17.49 -4.13 7.38
C LYS A 127 16.74 -2.81 7.48
N ASN A 128 17.32 -1.72 6.99
CA ASN A 128 16.85 -0.36 7.22
C ASN A 128 15.99 0.20 6.07
N TRP A 129 16.02 -0.43 4.89
CA TRP A 129 15.18 -0.02 3.77
C TRP A 129 13.69 -0.29 4.04
N ASN A 130 12.82 0.49 3.41
CA ASN A 130 11.36 0.47 3.66
C ASN A 130 10.55 0.10 2.41
N HIS A 131 11.02 0.54 1.25
CA HIS A 131 10.45 0.20 -0.06
C HIS A 131 11.52 -0.18 -1.05
N ALA A 132 11.17 -1.02 -2.02
CA ALA A 132 11.99 -1.38 -3.16
C ALA A 132 11.43 -0.73 -4.43
N LEU A 133 12.27 -0.04 -5.19
CA LEU A 133 11.97 0.46 -6.53
C LEU A 133 12.57 -0.51 -7.57
N LEU A 134 11.71 -1.19 -8.33
CA LEU A 134 12.12 -2.12 -9.38
C LEU A 134 12.25 -1.40 -10.72
N LEU A 135 13.36 -1.64 -11.41
CA LEU A 135 13.73 -0.98 -12.66
C LEU A 135 14.29 -1.99 -13.66
N GLN A 136 14.12 -1.68 -14.94
CA GLN A 136 14.77 -2.32 -16.07
C GLN A 136 15.95 -1.47 -16.57
N ASN A 137 16.62 -1.93 -17.64
CA ASN A 137 17.91 -1.41 -18.08
C ASN A 137 17.91 0.09 -18.41
N TYR A 138 16.81 0.66 -18.91
CA TYR A 138 16.74 2.04 -19.42
C TYR A 138 15.86 2.99 -18.59
N ASP A 139 15.37 2.56 -17.43
CA ASP A 139 14.47 3.42 -16.65
C ASP A 139 15.24 4.51 -15.92
N LEU A 140 14.90 5.75 -16.22
CA LEU A 140 15.50 6.92 -15.58
C LEU A 140 14.62 7.34 -14.41
N ILE A 141 15.19 7.34 -13.21
CA ILE A 141 14.53 7.88 -12.04
C ILE A 141 14.48 9.41 -12.18
N ILE A 142 13.30 10.02 -11.94
CA ILE A 142 13.08 11.48 -12.06
C ILE A 142 12.77 12.14 -10.70
N LYS A 143 13.14 11.45 -9.63
CA LYS A 143 13.03 11.87 -8.23
C LYS A 143 14.40 11.80 -7.58
N THR A 144 14.72 12.79 -6.77
CA THR A 144 15.92 12.82 -5.93
C THR A 144 15.83 11.75 -4.84
N PRO A 145 16.97 11.32 -4.26
CA PRO A 145 16.96 10.39 -3.13
C PRO A 145 16.11 10.86 -1.96
N SER A 146 16.17 12.14 -1.60
CA SER A 146 15.38 12.70 -0.50
C SER A 146 13.88 12.64 -0.78
N GLU A 147 13.44 12.90 -2.01
CA GLU A 147 12.02 12.79 -2.35
C GLU A 147 11.54 11.35 -2.41
N LEU A 148 12.35 10.40 -2.90
CA LEU A 148 12.01 8.98 -2.86
C LEU A 148 11.85 8.50 -1.41
N SER A 149 12.68 8.99 -0.49
CA SER A 149 12.51 8.76 0.96
C SER A 149 11.19 9.34 1.46
N SER A 150 10.83 10.58 1.10
CA SER A 150 9.55 11.18 1.48
C SER A 150 8.35 10.41 0.91
N ILE A 151 8.45 9.91 -0.32
CA ILE A 151 7.41 9.07 -0.94
C ILE A 151 7.31 7.72 -0.20
N SER A 152 8.42 7.11 0.18
CA SER A 152 8.42 5.91 1.05
C SER A 152 7.69 6.16 2.38
N GLU A 153 7.82 7.37 2.93
CA GLU A 153 7.14 7.77 4.16
C GLU A 153 5.63 7.93 3.99
N ILE A 154 5.20 8.55 2.90
CA ILE A 154 3.78 8.67 2.55
C ILE A 154 3.16 7.29 2.30
N PHE A 155 3.86 6.39 1.60
CA PHE A 155 3.38 5.05 1.25
C PHE A 155 3.73 3.98 2.29
N ASN A 156 3.90 4.35 3.56
CA ASN A 156 4.24 3.42 4.63
C ASN A 156 3.24 2.25 4.75
N GLY A 157 3.62 1.08 4.23
CA GLY A 157 2.75 -0.10 4.20
C GLY A 157 1.83 -0.19 2.97
N THR A 158 2.11 0.58 1.91
CA THR A 158 1.41 0.52 0.62
C THR A 158 2.41 0.59 -0.54
N HIS A 159 1.93 0.66 -1.78
CA HIS A 159 2.73 0.50 -3.00
C HIS A 159 2.33 1.50 -4.08
N ILE A 160 3.29 1.87 -4.94
CA ILE A 160 3.00 2.50 -6.24
C ILE A 160 3.25 1.45 -7.32
N PHE A 161 2.19 1.03 -8.00
CA PHE A 161 2.26 0.02 -9.06
C PHE A 161 1.14 0.24 -10.06
N GLY A 162 1.34 -0.21 -11.30
CA GLY A 162 0.28 -0.23 -12.30
C GLY A 162 -0.60 -1.47 -12.17
N LEU A 163 -1.92 -1.28 -12.25
CA LEU A 163 -2.89 -2.36 -12.46
C LEU A 163 -3.87 -1.95 -13.57
N ARG A 164 -3.80 -2.60 -14.74
CA ARG A 164 -4.72 -2.38 -15.86
C ARG A 164 -5.98 -3.26 -15.79
N GLY A 165 -5.95 -4.28 -14.94
CA GLY A 165 -6.99 -5.30 -14.81
C GLY A 165 -6.39 -6.70 -14.99
N PRO A 166 -7.18 -7.71 -15.38
CA PRO A 166 -6.66 -9.05 -15.64
C PRO A 166 -5.77 -9.08 -16.89
N PRO A 167 -4.75 -9.97 -16.94
CA PRO A 167 -3.91 -10.13 -18.12
C PRO A 167 -4.72 -10.53 -19.36
N ARG A 168 -4.24 -10.10 -20.52
CA ARG A 168 -4.80 -10.55 -21.81
C ARG A 168 -4.67 -12.07 -21.92
N LEU A 169 -5.67 -12.74 -22.49
CA LEU A 169 -5.75 -14.21 -22.58
C LEU A 169 -4.52 -14.90 -23.20
N ALA A 170 -3.73 -14.19 -24.03
CA ALA A 170 -2.52 -14.74 -24.63
C ALA A 170 -1.30 -14.73 -23.68
N ARG A 171 -1.31 -13.91 -22.62
CA ARG A 171 -0.15 -13.65 -21.74
C ARG A 171 -0.07 -14.58 -20.52
N TYR A 172 -1.04 -15.47 -20.32
CA TYR A 172 -1.01 -16.46 -19.24
C TYR A 172 -1.68 -17.78 -19.65
N ASP A 173 -1.35 -18.86 -18.95
CA ASP A 173 -2.00 -20.15 -19.18
C ASP A 173 -3.40 -20.20 -18.55
N ARG A 174 -4.42 -19.96 -19.38
CA ARG A 174 -5.84 -20.01 -18.97
C ARG A 174 -6.34 -21.39 -18.56
N TYR A 175 -5.58 -22.45 -18.85
CA TYR A 175 -5.95 -23.83 -18.51
C TYR A 175 -5.20 -24.36 -17.30
N ALA A 176 -4.21 -23.60 -16.79
CA ALA A 176 -3.53 -23.94 -15.55
C ALA A 176 -4.46 -23.84 -14.34
N ASP A 177 -4.17 -24.66 -13.33
CA ASP A 177 -4.83 -24.58 -12.03
C ASP A 177 -4.20 -23.45 -11.20
N TRP A 178 -4.84 -22.26 -11.26
CA TRP A 178 -4.47 -21.08 -10.48
C TRP A 178 -5.03 -21.10 -9.04
N SER A 179 -5.58 -22.23 -8.58
CA SER A 179 -5.99 -22.39 -7.19
C SER A 179 -4.79 -22.44 -6.25
N ALA A 180 -5.01 -22.07 -4.98
CA ALA A 180 -3.98 -22.17 -3.96
C ALA A 180 -3.37 -23.58 -3.87
N LYS A 181 -4.20 -24.61 -4.05
CA LYS A 181 -3.79 -26.00 -4.11
C LYS A 181 -2.97 -26.32 -5.36
N GLY A 182 -3.41 -25.88 -6.54
CA GLY A 182 -2.72 -26.14 -7.80
C GLY A 182 -1.32 -25.53 -7.85
N LEU A 183 -1.18 -24.34 -7.25
CA LEU A 183 0.07 -23.60 -7.18
C LEU A 183 0.95 -23.96 -5.99
N LYS A 184 0.41 -24.70 -5.00
CA LYS A 184 1.06 -24.96 -3.70
C LYS A 184 1.59 -23.66 -3.11
N ILE A 185 0.71 -22.67 -2.94
CA ILE A 185 1.11 -21.29 -2.65
C ILE A 185 1.94 -21.17 -1.38
N TRP A 186 1.53 -21.83 -0.28
CA TRP A 186 2.17 -21.66 1.03
C TRP A 186 3.23 -22.72 1.33
N LYS A 187 4.30 -22.30 2.01
CA LYS A 187 5.28 -23.21 2.60
C LYS A 187 4.66 -24.05 3.73
N ASN A 188 3.75 -23.44 4.50
CA ASN A 188 3.02 -24.07 5.59
C ASN A 188 1.54 -23.65 5.54
N GLU A 189 0.65 -24.64 5.42
CA GLU A 189 -0.80 -24.45 5.35
C GLU A 189 -1.48 -24.44 6.74
N SER A 190 -0.72 -24.69 7.82
CA SER A 190 -1.24 -24.68 9.19
C SER A 190 -1.82 -23.30 9.54
N GLY A 191 -3.07 -23.26 10.00
CA GLY A 191 -3.76 -22.02 10.34
C GLY A 191 -4.38 -21.27 9.15
N LYS A 192 -4.24 -21.76 7.92
CA LYS A 192 -4.95 -21.19 6.75
C LYS A 192 -6.40 -21.65 6.75
N LEU A 193 -7.31 -20.74 6.45
CA LEU A 193 -8.75 -21.02 6.40
C LEU A 193 -9.08 -21.97 5.24
N ALA A 194 -10.11 -22.80 5.42
CA ALA A 194 -10.58 -23.70 4.37
C ALA A 194 -10.99 -22.96 3.08
N LEU A 195 -11.43 -21.70 3.20
CA LEU A 195 -11.71 -20.84 2.04
C LEU A 195 -10.42 -20.45 1.33
N GLN A 196 -9.38 -20.03 2.06
CA GLN A 196 -8.08 -19.66 1.47
C GLN A 196 -7.47 -20.81 0.67
N LEU A 197 -7.53 -22.04 1.19
CA LEU A 197 -7.01 -23.24 0.52
C LEU A 197 -7.78 -23.62 -0.76
N LYS A 198 -9.01 -23.10 -0.95
CA LYS A 198 -9.86 -23.34 -2.12
C LYS A 198 -9.92 -22.16 -3.09
N SER A 199 -9.42 -20.99 -2.69
CA SER A 199 -9.41 -19.79 -3.49
C SER A 199 -8.41 -19.89 -4.65
N SER A 200 -8.74 -19.22 -5.75
CA SER A 200 -7.83 -19.06 -6.90
C SER A 200 -7.31 -17.63 -6.98
N LEU A 201 -6.06 -17.51 -7.43
CA LEU A 201 -5.47 -16.20 -7.68
C LEU A 201 -6.28 -15.46 -8.74
N LEU A 202 -6.69 -14.24 -8.41
CA LEU A 202 -7.08 -13.26 -9.39
C LEU A 202 -5.83 -12.66 -10.01
N LEU A 203 -5.58 -12.93 -11.29
CA LEU A 203 -4.38 -12.44 -11.96
C LEU A 203 -4.51 -10.95 -12.26
N GLY A 204 -3.43 -10.20 -11.98
CA GLY A 204 -3.30 -8.79 -12.32
C GLY A 204 -2.28 -8.58 -13.43
N ASP A 205 -2.45 -7.51 -14.20
CA ASP A 205 -1.54 -7.07 -15.27
C ASP A 205 -1.26 -5.58 -15.13
N GLY A 206 -0.01 -5.17 -15.36
CA GLY A 206 0.45 -3.83 -15.06
C GLY A 206 1.76 -3.46 -15.77
N TYR A 207 2.70 -2.99 -14.97
CA TYR A 207 4.07 -2.65 -15.39
C TYR A 207 5.05 -3.36 -14.45
N ASN A 208 6.24 -3.67 -14.95
CA ASN A 208 7.28 -4.28 -14.13
C ASN A 208 7.83 -3.28 -13.08
N GLU A 209 7.81 -1.99 -13.42
CA GLU A 209 8.31 -0.93 -12.54
C GLU A 209 7.34 -0.65 -11.39
N VAL A 210 7.70 -1.13 -10.20
CA VAL A 210 6.89 -0.99 -8.99
C VAL A 210 7.70 -0.46 -7.83
N PHE A 211 7.04 0.29 -6.96
CA PHE A 211 7.54 0.74 -5.67
C PHE A 211 6.81 -0.02 -4.57
N VAL A 212 7.43 -1.06 -4.04
CA VAL A 212 6.78 -2.10 -3.21
C VAL A 212 7.33 -2.09 -1.78
N SER A 213 6.48 -2.38 -0.79
CA SER A 213 6.86 -2.32 0.63
C SER A 213 7.75 -3.50 1.02
N ARG A 214 8.69 -3.26 1.93
CA ARG A 214 9.54 -4.30 2.49
C ARG A 214 8.75 -5.42 3.18
N ASN A 215 7.68 -5.08 3.90
CA ASN A 215 6.91 -6.06 4.67
C ASN A 215 6.22 -7.07 3.76
N LEU A 216 5.62 -6.61 2.65
CA LEU A 216 5.01 -7.51 1.67
C LEU A 216 6.08 -8.45 1.09
N ILE A 217 7.22 -7.92 0.66
CA ILE A 217 8.30 -8.73 0.09
C ILE A 217 8.83 -9.76 1.09
N GLN A 218 9.07 -9.34 2.34
CA GLN A 218 9.50 -10.25 3.41
C GLN A 218 8.47 -11.37 3.62
N ALA A 219 7.18 -11.05 3.69
CA ALA A 219 6.13 -12.05 3.87
C ALA A 219 5.95 -12.98 2.67
N ILE A 220 6.14 -12.48 1.43
CA ILE A 220 6.18 -13.33 0.24
C ILE A 220 7.29 -14.38 0.40
N PHE A 221 8.50 -13.99 0.80
CA PHE A 221 9.59 -14.93 1.03
C PHE A 221 9.36 -15.85 2.24
N ASP A 222 8.76 -15.37 3.32
CA ASP A 222 8.60 -16.15 4.55
C ASP A 222 7.47 -17.15 4.45
N GLU A 223 6.34 -16.77 3.82
CA GLU A 223 5.11 -17.57 3.82
C GLU A 223 4.88 -18.36 2.53
N LEU A 224 5.32 -17.84 1.38
CA LEU A 224 4.98 -18.42 0.07
C LEU A 224 6.09 -19.26 -0.54
N ASN A 225 5.73 -20.25 -1.35
CA ASN A 225 6.67 -20.97 -2.22
C ASN A 225 6.99 -20.12 -3.45
N VAL A 226 7.79 -19.06 -3.25
CA VAL A 226 8.13 -18.07 -4.28
C VAL A 226 8.65 -18.71 -5.57
N ASP A 227 9.53 -19.71 -5.48
CA ASP A 227 10.09 -20.38 -6.66
C ASP A 227 9.01 -21.05 -7.52
N ASN A 228 8.06 -21.76 -6.91
CA ASN A 228 6.93 -22.37 -7.64
C ASN A 228 6.08 -21.31 -8.34
N LEU A 229 5.89 -20.17 -7.68
CA LEU A 229 5.08 -19.10 -8.24
C LEU A 229 5.82 -18.40 -9.39
N LEU A 230 7.09 -18.05 -9.21
CA LEU A 230 7.92 -17.48 -10.27
C LEU A 230 7.99 -18.42 -11.49
N GLU A 231 8.14 -19.73 -11.28
CA GLU A 231 8.10 -20.72 -12.36
C GLU A 231 6.76 -20.71 -13.10
N ARG A 232 5.64 -20.63 -12.38
CA ARG A 232 4.31 -20.57 -12.99
C ARG A 232 4.12 -19.34 -13.86
N PHE A 233 4.58 -18.17 -13.40
CA PHE A 233 4.45 -16.93 -14.16
C PHE A 233 5.45 -16.85 -15.31
N ASN A 234 6.61 -17.51 -15.21
CA ASN A 234 7.66 -17.48 -16.22
C ASN A 234 7.45 -18.46 -17.39
N ASP A 235 6.27 -18.43 -18.02
CA ASP A 235 5.94 -19.25 -19.18
C ASP A 235 6.70 -18.77 -20.43
N MET A 236 7.75 -19.51 -20.79
CA MET A 236 8.66 -19.24 -21.92
C MET A 236 7.98 -19.12 -23.29
N SER A 237 6.69 -19.50 -23.41
CA SER A 237 5.92 -19.41 -24.65
C SER A 237 5.11 -18.12 -24.78
N ARG A 238 5.17 -17.22 -23.78
CA ARG A 238 4.24 -16.07 -23.66
C ARG A 238 4.96 -14.74 -23.64
N TYR A 239 4.22 -13.68 -23.94
CA TYR A 239 4.74 -12.32 -24.02
C TYR A 239 4.34 -11.48 -22.80
N GLY A 240 5.32 -10.75 -22.27
CA GLY A 240 5.22 -9.78 -21.20
C GLY A 240 4.66 -10.40 -19.92
N ILE A 241 5.28 -11.49 -19.52
CA ILE A 241 4.94 -12.22 -18.30
C ILE A 241 5.34 -11.45 -17.01
N ASP A 242 6.32 -10.56 -17.12
CA ASP A 242 6.94 -9.78 -16.04
C ASP A 242 6.08 -8.60 -15.54
N GLU A 243 4.93 -8.38 -16.17
CA GLU A 243 3.97 -7.35 -15.79
C GLU A 243 2.83 -7.91 -14.92
N GLN A 244 2.98 -9.13 -14.38
CA GLN A 244 1.86 -9.86 -13.75
C GLN A 244 2.11 -10.29 -12.30
N PHE A 245 3.34 -10.67 -11.95
CA PHE A 245 3.60 -11.36 -10.69
C PHE A 245 3.28 -10.51 -9.45
N LEU A 246 3.94 -9.36 -9.31
CA LEU A 246 3.75 -8.49 -8.14
C LEU A 246 2.34 -7.89 -8.09
N GLN A 247 1.77 -7.54 -9.25
CA GLN A 247 0.37 -7.11 -9.35
C GLN A 247 -0.55 -8.16 -8.74
N THR A 248 -0.37 -9.42 -9.13
CA THR A 248 -1.18 -10.53 -8.62
C THR A 248 -0.97 -10.72 -7.11
N MET A 249 0.27 -10.66 -6.63
CA MET A 249 0.54 -10.79 -5.19
C MET A 249 -0.07 -9.65 -4.39
N ILE A 250 -0.12 -8.43 -4.91
CA ILE A 250 -0.69 -7.27 -4.20
C ILE A 250 -2.22 -7.37 -4.11
N ILE A 251 -2.92 -7.77 -5.18
CA ILE A 251 -4.40 -7.68 -5.25
C ILE A 251 -5.16 -8.83 -4.58
N ASN A 252 -4.47 -9.91 -4.23
CA ASN A 252 -5.07 -11.10 -3.61
C ASN A 252 -4.95 -11.04 -2.08
N SER A 253 -5.63 -10.07 -1.45
CA SER A 253 -5.60 -9.87 0.01
C SER A 253 -6.06 -11.08 0.84
N TRP A 254 -6.79 -12.02 0.23
CA TRP A 254 -7.14 -13.29 0.87
C TRP A 254 -5.92 -14.20 1.13
N LEU A 255 -4.74 -13.91 0.56
CA LEU A 255 -3.50 -14.60 0.91
C LEU A 255 -3.09 -14.33 2.37
N GLY A 256 -3.54 -13.20 2.93
CA GLY A 256 -3.29 -12.82 4.32
C GLY A 256 -1.90 -12.28 4.57
N LEU A 257 -1.20 -11.79 3.52
CA LEU A 257 0.09 -11.15 3.66
C LEU A 257 -0.09 -9.68 4.09
N PRO A 258 0.90 -9.08 4.80
CA PRO A 258 0.88 -7.65 5.11
C PRO A 258 0.86 -6.80 3.84
N ASP A 259 0.29 -5.60 3.95
CA ASP A 259 0.29 -4.54 2.94
C ASP A 259 -0.41 -4.88 1.60
N GLN A 260 -1.08 -6.03 1.50
CA GLN A 260 -1.92 -6.36 0.35
C GLN A 260 -3.14 -5.45 0.24
N LEU A 261 -3.56 -5.19 -1.00
CA LEU A 261 -4.71 -4.35 -1.29
C LEU A 261 -5.86 -5.21 -1.83
N PRO A 262 -7.09 -5.08 -1.30
CA PRO A 262 -8.23 -5.79 -1.86
C PRO A 262 -8.53 -5.38 -3.31
N TYR A 263 -8.74 -6.34 -4.21
CA TYR A 263 -8.97 -6.07 -5.64
C TYR A 263 -10.11 -5.09 -5.93
N HIS A 264 -11.16 -5.00 -5.10
CA HIS A 264 -12.25 -4.04 -5.31
C HIS A 264 -11.78 -2.56 -5.25
N CYS A 265 -10.54 -2.31 -4.81
CA CYS A 265 -9.86 -1.03 -4.91
C CYS A 265 -9.20 -0.80 -6.28
N GLU A 266 -9.48 -1.62 -7.30
CA GLU A 266 -8.84 -1.60 -8.63
C GLU A 266 -8.78 -0.21 -9.28
N ARG A 267 -9.85 0.60 -9.15
CA ARG A 267 -9.88 1.96 -9.70
C ARG A 267 -8.79 2.85 -9.10
N ARG A 268 -8.53 2.72 -7.80
CA ARG A 268 -7.46 3.45 -7.11
C ARG A 268 -6.08 2.91 -7.50
N MET A 269 -5.96 1.60 -7.72
CA MET A 269 -4.71 1.00 -8.19
C MET A 269 -4.35 1.45 -9.63
N GLN A 270 -5.36 1.67 -10.48
CA GLN A 270 -5.18 2.27 -11.80
C GLN A 270 -4.62 3.70 -11.73
N GLU A 271 -5.02 4.47 -10.72
CA GLU A 271 -4.48 5.82 -10.48
C GLU A 271 -3.02 5.77 -10.03
N PHE A 272 -2.63 4.82 -9.17
CA PHE A 272 -1.21 4.62 -8.82
C PHE A 272 -0.32 4.24 -10.01
N GLY A 273 -0.89 3.52 -10.98
CA GLY A 273 -0.21 3.23 -12.24
C GLY A 273 0.27 4.49 -12.96
N ARG A 274 -0.42 5.63 -12.78
CA ARG A 274 -0.03 6.93 -13.37
C ARG A 274 1.19 7.56 -12.70
N TYR A 275 1.61 7.09 -11.54
CA TYR A 275 2.82 7.59 -10.87
C TYR A 275 3.99 6.62 -10.99
N SER A 276 3.71 5.35 -11.30
CA SER A 276 4.75 4.32 -11.44
C SER A 276 5.74 4.67 -12.54
N HIS A 277 5.29 4.91 -13.78
CA HIS A 277 6.15 4.96 -14.96
C HIS A 277 5.57 5.84 -16.07
N PHE A 278 6.33 6.84 -16.55
CA PHE A 278 5.97 7.63 -17.73
C PHE A 278 6.63 7.09 -19.00
N HIS A 279 5.82 6.78 -20.01
CA HIS A 279 6.27 6.58 -21.39
C HIS A 279 5.37 7.33 -22.37
N ASN A 280 5.94 7.79 -23.49
CA ASN A 280 5.17 8.23 -24.64
C ASN A 280 5.19 7.11 -25.68
N GLY A 281 4.08 6.43 -25.95
CA GLY A 281 4.03 5.33 -26.92
C GLY A 281 2.65 4.63 -26.97
N TRP A 282 2.38 3.92 -28.07
CA TRP A 282 1.12 3.23 -28.40
C TRP A 282 -0.13 4.10 -28.67
N ILE A 283 -0.04 5.14 -29.52
CA ILE A 283 -1.24 5.75 -30.14
C ILE A 283 -1.09 5.82 -31.66
N GLU A 284 -1.38 4.70 -32.30
CA GLU A 284 -2.09 4.72 -33.60
C GLU A 284 -3.31 3.77 -33.61
N ILE A 285 -3.49 2.87 -32.62
CA ILE A 285 -4.51 1.81 -32.69
C ILE A 285 -5.71 1.99 -31.73
N PHE A 286 -5.56 2.66 -30.58
CA PHE A 286 -6.66 2.81 -29.60
C PHE A 286 -7.37 4.17 -29.65
N ARG A 287 -7.70 4.63 -30.86
CA ARG A 287 -8.37 5.91 -31.08
C ARG A 287 -9.84 5.97 -30.58
N HIS A 288 -10.38 4.89 -30.01
CA HIS A 288 -11.83 4.79 -29.77
C HIS A 288 -12.30 4.31 -28.38
N LEU A 289 -11.42 4.08 -27.39
CA LEU A 289 -11.90 3.53 -26.10
C LEU A 289 -11.36 4.20 -24.83
N ASP A 290 -10.50 5.20 -24.91
CA ASP A 290 -10.00 5.91 -23.72
C ASP A 290 -10.39 7.40 -23.75
N LEU A 291 -11.41 7.75 -22.97
CA LEU A 291 -11.97 9.11 -22.86
C LEU A 291 -11.08 10.08 -22.06
N HIS A 292 -9.87 9.65 -21.65
CA HIS A 292 -8.91 10.46 -20.89
C HIS A 292 -7.55 10.66 -21.59
N ALA A 293 -7.45 10.44 -22.90
CA ALA A 293 -6.26 10.74 -23.69
C ALA A 293 -6.14 12.25 -24.03
N THR A 294 -6.33 13.16 -23.07
CA THR A 294 -6.36 14.62 -23.30
C THR A 294 -4.99 15.32 -23.36
N LEU A 295 -3.88 14.60 -23.50
CA LEU A 295 -2.53 15.20 -23.62
C LEU A 295 -1.63 14.42 -24.60
N TYR A 296 -1.96 14.39 -25.89
CA TYR A 296 -1.09 13.79 -26.92
C TYR A 296 -0.45 14.84 -27.82
N ASP A 297 0.85 15.09 -27.58
CA ASP A 297 1.76 15.94 -28.38
C ASP A 297 2.69 15.09 -29.28
N GLY A 298 2.25 13.87 -29.63
CA GLY A 298 3.04 12.93 -30.44
C GLY A 298 4.38 12.50 -29.80
N CYS A 299 5.19 11.81 -30.61
CA CYS A 299 6.56 11.44 -30.24
C CYS A 299 7.48 12.64 -30.48
N LYS A 300 7.74 13.47 -29.47
CA LYS A 300 8.51 14.72 -29.63
C LYS A 300 9.90 14.53 -30.21
N SER A 301 10.53 13.41 -29.89
CA SER A 301 11.85 13.04 -30.41
C SER A 301 11.83 12.54 -31.87
N GLY A 302 10.64 12.21 -32.40
CA GLY A 302 10.46 11.58 -33.71
C GLY A 302 11.06 10.17 -33.82
N LYS A 303 11.49 9.56 -32.71
CA LYS A 303 12.14 8.23 -32.70
C LYS A 303 11.45 7.30 -31.71
N SER A 304 11.13 6.09 -32.19
CA SER A 304 10.45 5.05 -31.42
C SER A 304 11.17 3.72 -31.56
N ARG A 305 11.14 2.91 -30.49
CA ARG A 305 11.60 1.52 -30.46
C ARG A 305 10.51 0.67 -29.80
N HIS A 306 10.04 -0.36 -30.52
CA HIS A 306 8.95 -1.24 -30.08
C HIS A 306 7.66 -0.49 -29.67
N GLY A 307 7.33 0.60 -30.38
CA GLY A 307 6.13 1.38 -30.10
C GLY A 307 6.26 2.42 -28.98
N ILE A 308 7.43 2.52 -28.34
CA ILE A 308 7.74 3.48 -27.26
C ILE A 308 8.74 4.53 -27.75
N CYS A 309 8.49 5.81 -27.46
CA CYS A 309 9.37 6.92 -27.79
C CYS A 309 10.68 6.87 -27.02
N LEU A 310 11.77 7.13 -27.74
CA LEU A 310 13.06 7.38 -27.14
C LEU A 310 13.07 8.81 -26.59
N MET A 311 13.42 8.95 -25.31
CA MET A 311 13.49 10.27 -24.66
C MET A 311 14.79 10.96 -25.06
N GLY A 312 14.64 12.12 -25.71
CA GLY A 312 15.72 13.08 -25.98
C GLY A 312 15.52 14.38 -25.22
N VAL A 313 16.38 15.36 -25.46
CA VAL A 313 16.35 16.67 -24.80
C VAL A 313 15.01 17.40 -24.92
N GLU A 314 14.18 17.05 -25.91
CA GLU A 314 12.83 17.58 -26.13
C GLU A 314 11.86 17.26 -24.98
N TYR A 315 12.20 16.28 -24.13
CA TYR A 315 11.41 15.88 -22.98
C TYR A 315 11.85 16.55 -21.66
N LEU A 316 13.00 17.24 -21.62
CA LEU A 316 13.55 17.82 -20.40
C LEU A 316 12.59 18.74 -19.64
N PRO A 317 11.85 19.67 -20.29
CA PRO A 317 10.89 20.52 -19.59
C PRO A 317 9.83 19.71 -18.83
N ARG A 318 9.47 18.53 -19.34
CA ARG A 318 8.45 17.66 -18.74
C ARG A 318 9.06 16.71 -17.70
N LEU A 319 10.24 16.13 -17.96
CA LEU A 319 10.91 15.21 -17.03
C LEU A 319 11.22 15.85 -15.67
N GLY A 320 11.53 17.15 -15.63
CA GLY A 320 11.80 17.88 -14.38
C GLY A 320 10.56 18.11 -13.50
N GLU A 321 9.37 18.19 -14.10
CA GLU A 321 8.12 18.62 -13.45
C GLU A 321 7.09 17.49 -13.28
N MET A 322 7.35 16.30 -13.83
CA MET A 322 6.41 15.19 -13.78
C MET A 322 6.31 14.54 -12.40
N GLU A 323 5.11 14.07 -12.09
CA GLU A 323 4.76 13.39 -10.83
C GLU A 323 5.01 11.88 -10.87
N HIS A 324 5.61 11.36 -11.94
CA HIS A 324 5.97 9.94 -11.99
C HIS A 324 7.28 9.72 -11.23
N LEU A 325 7.53 8.50 -10.77
CA LEU A 325 8.82 8.14 -10.16
C LEU A 325 9.93 8.06 -11.22
N LEU A 326 9.57 7.67 -12.44
CA LEU A 326 10.52 7.36 -13.51
C LEU A 326 9.98 7.69 -14.90
N GLY A 327 10.92 7.89 -15.84
CA GLY A 327 10.69 8.08 -17.26
C GLY A 327 11.39 7.01 -18.09
N ASN A 328 10.70 6.55 -19.14
CA ASN A 328 11.15 5.56 -20.11
C ASN A 328 10.85 6.06 -21.54
N LYS A 329 11.77 6.02 -22.51
CA LYS A 329 13.01 5.22 -22.57
C LYS A 329 14.21 6.05 -23.04
N PRO A 330 14.98 6.70 -22.16
CA PRO A 330 16.22 7.32 -22.59
C PRO A 330 17.19 6.24 -23.09
N HIS A 331 17.95 6.54 -24.14
CA HIS A 331 18.84 5.57 -24.77
C HIS A 331 20.20 6.23 -25.08
N PRO A 332 21.34 5.66 -24.64
CA PRO A 332 22.62 6.35 -24.64
C PRO A 332 23.17 6.64 -26.05
N GLU A 333 22.84 5.78 -27.01
CA GLU A 333 23.18 5.97 -28.43
C GLU A 333 22.25 6.97 -29.13
N PHE A 334 21.09 7.27 -28.55
CA PHE A 334 20.13 8.24 -29.10
C PHE A 334 20.38 9.63 -28.54
N ASP A 335 20.38 9.76 -27.21
CA ASP A 335 20.55 11.01 -26.49
C ASP A 335 20.97 10.72 -25.03
N PHE A 336 22.28 10.68 -24.80
CA PHE A 336 22.86 10.57 -23.46
C PHE A 336 22.74 11.90 -22.68
N GLY A 337 22.69 13.03 -23.40
CA GLY A 337 22.54 14.35 -22.81
C GLY A 337 21.29 14.47 -21.95
N THR A 338 20.20 13.83 -22.35
CA THR A 338 18.95 13.77 -21.58
C THR A 338 19.16 13.25 -20.16
N MET A 339 19.91 12.15 -20.00
CA MET A 339 20.18 11.55 -18.69
C MET A 339 21.05 12.47 -17.84
N MET A 340 22.07 13.08 -18.46
CA MET A 340 22.97 14.01 -17.77
C MET A 340 22.26 15.28 -17.31
N CYS A 341 21.45 15.89 -18.17
CA CYS A 341 20.67 17.09 -17.84
C CYS A 341 19.67 16.84 -16.72
N VAL A 342 18.96 15.69 -16.73
CA VAL A 342 18.09 15.30 -15.61
C VAL A 342 18.93 15.08 -14.35
N GLY A 343 20.12 14.51 -14.47
CA GLY A 343 21.05 14.30 -13.35
C GLY A 343 21.50 15.58 -12.69
N GLU A 344 21.95 16.54 -13.49
CA GLU A 344 22.33 17.87 -13.00
C GLU A 344 21.14 18.57 -12.34
N TYR A 345 19.95 18.48 -12.96
CA TYR A 345 18.74 19.08 -12.41
C TYR A 345 18.35 18.49 -11.04
N LEU A 346 18.35 17.16 -10.90
CA LEU A 346 18.05 16.48 -9.64
C LEU A 346 19.16 16.71 -8.59
N HIS A 347 20.43 16.72 -9.01
CA HIS A 347 21.57 17.04 -8.14
C HIS A 347 21.42 18.44 -7.51
N ASP A 348 21.10 19.44 -8.32
CA ASP A 348 20.89 20.80 -7.83
C ASP A 348 19.74 20.88 -6.81
N ILE A 349 18.70 20.05 -6.95
CA ILE A 349 17.60 19.97 -5.99
C ILE A 349 18.04 19.29 -4.69
N GLU A 350 18.63 18.10 -4.79
CA GLU A 350 19.06 17.31 -3.63
C GLU A 350 20.02 18.10 -2.73
N PHE A 351 20.91 18.90 -3.32
CA PHE A 351 21.91 19.68 -2.58
C PHE A 351 21.56 21.17 -2.45
N GLY A 352 20.28 21.53 -2.62
CA GLY A 352 19.74 22.85 -2.27
C GLY A 352 20.19 24.02 -3.15
N LYS A 353 20.75 23.76 -4.33
CA LYS A 353 21.10 24.79 -5.33
C LYS A 353 19.89 25.23 -6.16
N ARG A 354 18.85 24.40 -6.20
CA ARG A 354 17.60 24.65 -6.92
C ARG A 354 16.42 24.19 -6.07
N THR A 355 15.32 24.93 -6.13
CA THR A 355 14.05 24.50 -5.55
C THR A 355 13.12 24.00 -6.66
N ARG A 356 12.32 22.98 -6.33
CA ARG A 356 11.18 22.58 -7.17
C ARG A 356 9.94 22.35 -6.31
N HIS A 357 8.78 22.56 -6.90
CA HIS A 357 7.51 22.29 -6.27
C HIS A 357 7.00 20.92 -6.72
N ILE A 358 6.93 19.96 -5.81
CA ILE A 358 6.26 18.67 -6.03
C ILE A 358 4.86 18.81 -5.49
N ASN A 359 3.86 18.36 -6.24
CA ASN A 359 2.51 18.31 -5.72
C ASN A 359 2.38 17.09 -4.78
N TRP A 360 2.84 17.25 -3.54
CA TRP A 360 2.76 16.21 -2.49
C TRP A 360 1.35 15.70 -2.29
N ALA A 361 0.35 16.57 -2.49
CA ALA A 361 -1.05 16.17 -2.42
C ALA A 361 -1.40 15.07 -3.42
N LEU A 362 -0.67 14.82 -4.51
CA LEU A 362 -0.95 13.68 -5.40
C LEU A 362 -0.49 12.34 -4.82
N TYR A 363 0.61 12.33 -4.07
CA TYR A 363 1.11 11.15 -3.35
C TYR A 363 0.29 10.92 -2.08
N GLU A 364 -0.09 12.00 -1.38
CA GLU A 364 -0.92 11.98 -0.18
C GLU A 364 -2.40 11.71 -0.51
N ASN A 365 -2.91 12.17 -1.66
CA ASN A 365 -4.29 11.92 -2.13
C ASN A 365 -4.48 10.54 -2.77
N SER A 366 -3.75 9.52 -2.30
CA SER A 366 -4.33 8.18 -2.27
C SER A 366 -5.61 8.11 -1.42
N VAL A 367 -5.95 9.18 -0.69
CA VAL A 367 -7.25 9.91 -0.71
C VAL A 367 -7.35 10.75 0.56
N GLN A 368 -7.92 11.96 0.50
CA GLN A 368 -8.49 12.60 1.69
C GLN A 368 -9.50 11.61 2.30
N LEU A 369 -9.10 10.85 3.33
CA LEU A 369 -9.88 9.73 3.89
C LEU A 369 -11.37 10.06 4.09
N TRP A 370 -11.67 11.31 4.40
CA TRP A 370 -13.00 11.73 4.85
C TRP A 370 -14.14 11.49 3.85
N PRO A 371 -14.13 11.98 2.59
CA PRO A 371 -15.26 11.78 1.68
C PRO A 371 -15.45 10.31 1.24
N GLU A 372 -14.39 9.50 1.31
CA GLU A 372 -14.41 8.10 0.88
C GLU A 372 -14.61 7.10 2.02
N LEU A 373 -14.52 7.55 3.29
CA LEU A 373 -14.50 6.69 4.47
C LEU A 373 -15.71 5.74 4.50
N GLN A 374 -16.92 6.27 4.28
CA GLN A 374 -18.13 5.45 4.23
C GLN A 374 -18.09 4.41 3.11
N GLY A 375 -17.64 4.79 1.91
CA GLY A 375 -17.52 3.88 0.77
C GLY A 375 -16.56 2.74 1.06
N ILE A 376 -15.38 3.05 1.63
CA ILE A 376 -14.37 2.05 2.02
C ILE A 376 -14.94 1.06 3.03
N ILE A 377 -15.56 1.55 4.11
CA ILE A 377 -16.09 0.69 5.18
C ILE A 377 -17.26 -0.16 4.67
N THR A 378 -18.12 0.38 3.80
CA THR A 378 -19.21 -0.37 3.17
C THR A 378 -18.71 -1.60 2.42
N ILE A 379 -17.54 -1.51 1.79
CA ILE A 379 -16.94 -2.65 1.10
C ILE A 379 -16.36 -3.66 2.11
N CYS A 380 -15.73 -3.18 3.19
CA CYS A 380 -15.27 -4.03 4.29
C CYS A 380 -16.44 -4.81 4.92
N ASP A 381 -17.60 -4.18 5.11
CA ASP A 381 -18.81 -4.82 5.64
C ASP A 381 -19.21 -6.06 4.82
N GLN A 382 -19.06 -6.01 3.49
CA GLN A 382 -19.37 -7.15 2.62
C GLN A 382 -18.44 -8.33 2.83
N THR A 383 -17.20 -8.08 3.26
CA THR A 383 -16.19 -9.12 3.49
C THR A 383 -16.54 -9.95 4.74
N VAL A 384 -17.20 -9.34 5.71
CA VAL A 384 -17.54 -9.97 7.01
C VAL A 384 -19.00 -10.37 7.13
N LYS A 385 -19.86 -10.13 6.13
CA LYS A 385 -21.32 -10.37 6.20
C LYS A 385 -21.71 -11.81 6.59
N ASP A 386 -20.86 -12.76 6.27
CA ASP A 386 -21.09 -14.18 6.58
C ASP A 386 -20.63 -14.55 7.99
N ILE A 387 -19.73 -13.75 8.55
CA ILE A 387 -19.13 -13.91 9.89
C ILE A 387 -19.92 -13.13 10.94
N LEU A 388 -20.18 -11.86 10.68
CA LEU A 388 -20.87 -10.94 11.57
C LEU A 388 -22.32 -10.75 11.10
N LYS A 389 -23.27 -11.22 11.92
CA LYS A 389 -24.71 -11.08 11.66
C LYS A 389 -25.24 -9.81 12.32
N PHE A 390 -24.98 -8.68 11.67
CA PHE A 390 -25.48 -7.38 12.10
C PHE A 390 -27.01 -7.38 12.11
N ARG A 391 -27.59 -6.81 13.17
CA ARG A 391 -29.02 -6.51 13.26
C ARG A 391 -29.19 -5.01 13.47
N ASP A 392 -30.15 -4.45 12.73
CA ASP A 392 -30.39 -3.02 12.63
C ASP A 392 -31.52 -2.64 13.60
N PHE A 393 -31.33 -1.55 14.33
CA PHE A 393 -32.27 -1.01 15.29
C PHE A 393 -32.44 0.48 15.02
N GLU A 394 -33.51 0.81 14.31
CA GLU A 394 -33.80 2.17 13.85
C GLU A 394 -34.51 2.98 14.94
N ASN A 395 -34.13 4.25 15.08
CA ASN A 395 -34.91 5.28 15.76
C ASN A 395 -35.30 6.36 14.72
N LEU A 396 -35.72 7.56 15.15
CA LEU A 396 -36.18 8.60 14.23
C LEU A 396 -35.09 9.18 13.30
N ASP A 397 -33.81 9.13 13.69
CA ASP A 397 -32.73 9.88 13.07
C ASP A 397 -31.42 9.10 12.84
N GLU A 398 -31.34 7.87 13.34
CA GLU A 398 -30.20 6.99 13.19
C GLU A 398 -30.56 5.48 13.22
N VAL A 399 -29.55 4.67 12.90
CA VAL A 399 -29.63 3.20 13.00
C VAL A 399 -28.50 2.75 13.89
N LYS A 400 -28.84 2.07 14.99
CA LYS A 400 -27.86 1.41 15.87
C LYS A 400 -27.75 -0.06 15.49
N TYR A 401 -26.53 -0.59 15.51
CA TYR A 401 -26.27 -1.98 15.15
C TYR A 401 -25.95 -2.83 16.37
N HIS A 402 -26.40 -4.08 16.38
CA HIS A 402 -26.02 -5.04 17.40
C HIS A 402 -25.92 -6.45 16.81
N ILE A 403 -24.90 -7.21 17.21
CA ILE A 403 -24.79 -8.63 16.91
C ILE A 403 -25.35 -9.38 18.11
N LEU A 404 -26.37 -10.22 17.87
CA LEU A 404 -26.99 -11.01 18.92
C LEU A 404 -26.10 -12.18 19.34
N PRO A 405 -26.17 -12.61 20.62
CA PRO A 405 -25.39 -13.76 21.07
C PRO A 405 -25.83 -15.04 20.34
N THR A 406 -24.87 -15.88 19.98
CA THR A 406 -25.11 -17.17 19.31
C THR A 406 -25.91 -18.13 20.19
N ASN A 407 -25.75 -18.04 21.51
CA ASN A 407 -26.62 -18.66 22.50
C ASN A 407 -27.59 -17.63 23.10
N PRO A 408 -28.91 -17.73 22.83
CA PRO A 408 -29.93 -16.81 23.35
C PRO A 408 -30.05 -16.73 24.87
N ASP A 409 -29.54 -17.72 25.61
CA ASP A 409 -29.55 -17.73 27.08
C ASP A 409 -28.38 -16.94 27.70
N SER A 410 -27.45 -16.48 26.87
CA SER A 410 -26.28 -15.73 27.34
C SER A 410 -26.69 -14.39 27.92
N LYS A 411 -26.20 -14.08 29.12
CA LYS A 411 -26.47 -12.80 29.77
C LYS A 411 -25.74 -11.66 29.06
N SER A 412 -26.41 -10.54 28.83
CA SER A 412 -25.82 -9.37 28.17
C SER A 412 -25.99 -8.08 28.98
N VAL A 413 -24.93 -7.27 29.04
CA VAL A 413 -24.98 -5.91 29.60
C VAL A 413 -24.85 -4.87 28.50
N ILE A 414 -25.84 -4.00 28.40
CA ILE A 414 -25.93 -2.94 27.42
C ILE A 414 -25.92 -1.60 28.14
N VAL A 415 -25.03 -0.71 27.71
CA VAL A 415 -24.86 0.63 28.29
C VAL A 415 -25.10 1.68 27.23
N THR A 416 -25.98 2.64 27.50
CA THR A 416 -26.18 3.84 26.66
C THR A 416 -25.54 5.03 27.36
N ILE A 417 -24.66 5.74 26.66
CA ILE A 417 -23.98 6.94 27.15
C ILE A 417 -24.42 8.13 26.32
N GLY A 418 -25.09 9.07 27.00
CA GLY A 418 -25.85 10.15 26.39
C GLY A 418 -27.15 9.60 25.78
N ILE A 419 -28.26 10.00 26.38
CA ILE A 419 -29.58 9.52 26.05
C ILE A 419 -30.24 10.57 25.18
N GLY A 420 -30.40 10.25 23.90
CA GLY A 420 -31.20 11.05 22.99
C GLY A 420 -32.67 11.12 23.40
N ASN A 421 -33.42 12.00 22.73
CA ASN A 421 -34.87 12.12 22.96
C ASN A 421 -35.68 10.91 22.42
N ASP A 422 -35.02 9.95 21.77
CA ASP A 422 -35.61 8.74 21.22
C ASP A 422 -34.80 7.48 21.62
N VAL A 423 -35.46 6.56 22.33
CA VAL A 423 -34.87 5.30 22.82
C VAL A 423 -35.42 4.06 22.09
N LYS A 424 -36.07 4.23 20.93
CA LYS A 424 -36.66 3.12 20.17
C LYS A 424 -35.64 2.06 19.76
N ALA A 425 -34.42 2.47 19.42
CA ALA A 425 -33.37 1.53 19.07
C ALA A 425 -33.03 0.62 20.26
N GLU A 426 -32.89 1.19 21.46
CA GLU A 426 -32.65 0.47 22.70
C GLU A 426 -33.83 -0.44 23.10
N GLU A 427 -35.07 0.04 22.95
CA GLU A 427 -36.28 -0.77 23.15
C GLU A 427 -36.32 -1.97 22.18
N GLY A 428 -35.98 -1.73 20.91
CA GLY A 428 -35.84 -2.78 19.89
C GLY A 428 -34.77 -3.81 20.24
N MET A 429 -33.59 -3.37 20.69
CA MET A 429 -32.51 -4.26 21.15
C MET A 429 -32.96 -5.11 22.34
N LYS A 430 -33.66 -4.50 23.31
CA LYS A 430 -34.21 -5.21 24.46
C LYS A 430 -35.22 -6.27 24.06
N ALA A 431 -36.10 -5.97 23.09
CA ALA A 431 -37.09 -6.91 22.58
C ALA A 431 -36.46 -8.05 21.76
N ALA A 432 -35.32 -7.81 21.10
CA ALA A 432 -34.59 -8.82 20.34
C ALA A 432 -33.83 -9.83 21.22
N LEU A 433 -33.47 -9.44 22.45
CA LEU A 433 -32.81 -10.31 23.43
C LEU A 433 -33.86 -11.10 24.23
N LYS A 434 -33.53 -12.34 24.61
CA LYS A 434 -34.44 -13.19 25.38
C LYS A 434 -34.80 -12.49 26.71
N PRO A 435 -36.09 -12.39 27.08
CA PRO A 435 -36.49 -11.75 28.34
C PRO A 435 -35.74 -12.33 29.55
N GLY A 436 -35.23 -11.46 30.42
CA GLY A 436 -34.48 -11.84 31.62
C GLY A 436 -32.98 -12.15 31.40
N THR A 437 -32.50 -12.13 30.15
CA THR A 437 -31.07 -12.35 29.85
C THR A 437 -30.28 -11.05 29.71
N SER A 438 -30.94 -9.90 29.59
CA SER A 438 -30.26 -8.63 29.37
C SER A 438 -30.46 -7.63 30.50
N LYS A 439 -29.44 -6.81 30.75
CA LYS A 439 -29.50 -5.64 31.64
C LYS A 439 -29.11 -4.40 30.85
N PHE A 440 -29.94 -3.37 30.94
CA PHE A 440 -29.73 -2.09 30.26
C PHE A 440 -29.45 -1.00 31.30
N TYR A 441 -28.47 -0.16 31.01
CA TYR A 441 -28.04 0.94 31.85
C TYR A 441 -27.84 2.21 31.01
N GLY A 442 -28.57 3.26 31.36
CA GLY A 442 -28.46 4.57 30.72
C GLY A 442 -27.67 5.52 31.61
N VAL A 443 -26.72 6.25 31.02
CA VAL A 443 -25.87 7.22 31.72
C VAL A 443 -25.94 8.55 31.01
N ASP A 444 -26.51 9.56 31.67
CA ASP A 444 -26.64 10.90 31.13
C ASP A 444 -26.64 11.97 32.24
N PRO A 445 -25.81 13.04 32.15
CA PRO A 445 -25.83 14.14 33.11
C PRO A 445 -27.17 14.90 33.15
N ILE A 446 -27.95 14.89 32.07
CA ILE A 446 -29.26 15.53 31.96
C ILE A 446 -30.32 14.59 32.55
N TYR A 447 -30.73 14.86 33.79
CA TYR A 447 -31.72 14.01 34.47
C TYR A 447 -33.16 14.20 33.95
N LYS A 448 -33.58 15.45 33.76
CA LYS A 448 -34.98 15.81 33.51
C LYS A 448 -35.36 15.47 32.07
N GLY A 449 -36.30 14.53 31.88
CA GLY A 449 -36.70 14.01 30.57
C GLY A 449 -36.06 12.64 30.29
N ASN A 450 -34.72 12.57 30.28
CA ASN A 450 -33.99 11.36 29.87
C ASN A 450 -34.16 10.18 30.83
N ASN A 451 -34.29 10.43 32.14
CA ASN A 451 -34.59 9.38 33.11
C ASN A 451 -35.96 8.73 32.86
N ASP A 452 -36.99 9.52 32.53
CA ASP A 452 -38.35 8.99 32.32
C ASP A 452 -38.47 8.25 30.98
N LEU A 453 -37.68 8.67 29.99
CA LEU A 453 -37.53 7.96 28.71
C LEU A 453 -36.81 6.61 28.92
N TYR A 454 -35.64 6.61 29.55
CA TYR A 454 -34.80 5.41 29.63
C TYR A 454 -35.32 4.34 30.60
N ARG A 455 -36.13 4.70 31.59
CA ARG A 455 -36.73 3.73 32.53
C ARG A 455 -37.55 2.62 31.87
N ARG A 456 -38.03 2.83 30.63
CA ARG A 456 -38.73 1.80 29.83
C ARG A 456 -37.76 0.72 29.35
N VAL A 457 -36.51 1.12 29.11
CA VAL A 457 -35.41 0.27 28.65
C VAL A 457 -34.73 -0.39 29.85
N GLY A 458 -34.27 0.39 30.83
CA GLY A 458 -33.45 -0.13 31.92
C GLY A 458 -33.25 0.84 33.07
N ASN A 459 -32.15 0.67 33.81
CA ASN A 459 -31.83 1.55 34.92
C ASN A 459 -31.12 2.81 34.40
N PHE A 460 -31.37 3.95 35.04
CA PHE A 460 -30.77 5.24 34.67
C PHE A 460 -29.85 5.76 35.78
N TYR A 461 -28.73 6.36 35.40
CA TYR A 461 -27.78 7.01 36.30
C TYR A 461 -27.41 8.40 35.79
N SER A 462 -27.42 9.40 36.70
CA SER A 462 -27.11 10.79 36.36
C SER A 462 -25.61 11.13 36.35
N PHE A 463 -24.75 10.24 36.86
CA PHE A 463 -23.31 10.45 36.91
C PHE A 463 -22.57 9.13 36.68
N GLY A 464 -21.34 9.23 36.16
CA GLY A 464 -20.51 8.10 35.73
C GLY A 464 -20.38 6.98 36.76
N ILE A 465 -20.30 5.76 36.25
CA ILE A 465 -20.23 4.54 37.05
C ILE A 465 -18.84 4.46 37.71
N SER A 466 -18.80 4.62 39.04
CA SER A 466 -17.59 4.46 39.86
C SER A 466 -17.09 3.01 39.87
N SER A 467 -15.77 2.82 39.84
CA SER A 467 -15.07 1.53 39.88
C SER A 467 -15.26 0.72 41.18
N GLU A 468 -15.93 1.27 42.19
CA GLU A 468 -15.97 0.67 43.54
C GLU A 468 -17.21 -0.17 43.87
N SER A 469 -18.08 -0.50 42.91
CA SER A 469 -19.28 -1.31 43.21
C SER A 469 -19.57 -2.38 42.16
N GLY A 470 -19.06 -3.60 42.39
CA GLY A 470 -19.56 -4.85 41.79
C GLY A 470 -19.76 -4.86 40.26
N MET A 471 -19.06 -3.99 39.53
CA MET A 471 -19.26 -3.77 38.10
C MET A 471 -18.96 -5.05 37.33
N GLN A 472 -19.80 -5.36 36.34
CA GLN A 472 -19.49 -6.45 35.43
C GLN A 472 -18.25 -6.08 34.62
N LYS A 473 -17.24 -6.94 34.69
CA LYS A 473 -15.96 -6.78 33.97
C LYS A 473 -16.11 -6.89 32.46
N ILE A 474 -17.27 -7.31 31.98
CA ILE A 474 -17.59 -7.44 30.58
C ILE A 474 -18.83 -6.60 30.31
N ILE A 475 -18.71 -5.67 29.37
CA ILE A 475 -19.80 -4.89 28.82
C ILE A 475 -20.03 -5.39 27.40
N ASP A 476 -21.21 -5.91 27.15
CA ASP A 476 -21.49 -6.54 25.87
C ASP A 476 -21.73 -5.51 24.77
N GLN A 477 -22.40 -4.41 25.07
CA GLN A 477 -22.66 -3.33 24.12
C GLN A 477 -22.54 -1.96 24.80
N ILE A 478 -21.88 -1.01 24.13
CA ILE A 478 -21.99 0.42 24.45
C ILE A 478 -22.62 1.17 23.28
N LEU A 479 -23.47 2.16 23.56
CA LEU A 479 -24.00 3.12 22.59
C LEU A 479 -23.48 4.50 22.99
N PHE A 480 -22.53 5.06 22.22
CA PHE A 480 -21.96 6.38 22.46
C PHE A 480 -22.66 7.43 21.60
N ASP A 481 -23.42 8.30 22.26
CA ASP A 481 -24.15 9.41 21.67
C ASP A 481 -24.24 10.54 22.72
N ALA A 482 -23.12 11.24 22.91
CA ALA A 482 -22.87 12.13 24.04
C ALA A 482 -22.52 13.57 23.62
N GLU A 483 -23.05 14.01 22.48
CA GLU A 483 -23.06 15.41 22.02
C GLU A 483 -21.67 16.07 22.07
N ASN A 484 -20.70 15.51 21.36
CA ASN A 484 -19.27 15.86 21.31
C ASN A 484 -18.39 15.31 22.44
N SER A 485 -18.95 14.73 23.49
CA SER A 485 -18.13 14.13 24.56
C SER A 485 -17.45 12.83 24.12
N GLU A 486 -17.88 12.22 23.01
CA GLU A 486 -17.36 10.97 22.45
C GLU A 486 -15.88 11.11 22.06
N TYR A 487 -15.47 12.26 21.52
CA TYR A 487 -14.08 12.54 21.16
C TYR A 487 -13.12 12.41 22.35
N LYS A 488 -13.58 12.73 23.56
CA LYS A 488 -12.78 12.57 24.80
C LYS A 488 -12.75 11.12 25.29
N MET A 489 -13.75 10.31 24.92
CA MET A 489 -13.89 8.92 25.32
C MET A 489 -13.12 7.96 24.40
N MET A 490 -12.80 8.36 23.17
CA MET A 490 -12.01 7.58 22.20
C MET A 490 -10.77 6.92 22.81
N HIS A 491 -9.97 7.68 23.57
CA HIS A 491 -8.73 7.19 24.18
C HIS A 491 -8.94 6.08 25.22
N LEU A 492 -10.16 5.93 25.75
CA LEU A 492 -10.50 4.87 26.71
C LEU A 492 -10.52 3.49 26.03
N LEU A 493 -10.74 3.45 24.71
CA LEU A 493 -10.93 2.24 23.91
C LEU A 493 -9.62 1.64 23.38
N TYR A 494 -8.50 2.37 23.50
CA TYR A 494 -7.19 1.90 23.07
C TYR A 494 -6.68 0.73 23.90
N GLU A 495 -5.79 -0.06 23.30
CA GLU A 495 -5.03 -1.05 24.03
C GLU A 495 -4.16 -0.40 25.12
N ASN A 496 -4.20 -0.96 26.33
CA ASN A 496 -3.66 -0.43 27.58
C ASN A 496 -4.30 0.89 28.05
N GLY A 497 -5.50 1.19 27.54
CA GLY A 497 -6.31 2.33 27.97
C GLY A 497 -6.87 2.19 29.38
N ARG A 498 -7.59 3.22 29.85
CA ARG A 498 -8.14 3.24 31.22
C ARG A 498 -9.14 2.11 31.50
N LEU A 499 -9.86 1.64 30.49
CA LEU A 499 -10.78 0.50 30.63
C LEU A 499 -10.02 -0.81 30.88
N ASP A 500 -8.90 -1.02 30.19
CA ASP A 500 -8.04 -2.18 30.41
C ASP A 500 -7.40 -2.14 31.80
N GLN A 501 -6.95 -0.96 32.24
CA GLN A 501 -6.43 -0.76 33.59
C GLN A 501 -7.50 -1.06 34.66
N ALA A 502 -8.77 -0.86 34.35
CA ALA A 502 -9.91 -1.22 35.18
C ALA A 502 -10.40 -2.67 34.97
N ASN A 503 -9.74 -3.45 34.11
CA ASN A 503 -10.11 -4.81 33.73
C ASN A 503 -11.56 -4.91 33.20
N ILE A 504 -11.94 -3.94 32.35
CA ILE A 504 -13.23 -3.88 31.66
C ILE A 504 -13.03 -4.23 30.19
N THR A 505 -13.73 -5.27 29.73
CA THR A 505 -13.78 -5.67 28.32
C THR A 505 -15.07 -5.20 27.69
N ILE A 506 -14.99 -4.54 26.52
CA ILE A 506 -16.17 -4.21 25.71
C ILE A 506 -16.21 -5.13 24.50
N CYS A 507 -17.34 -5.78 24.22
CA CYS A 507 -17.48 -6.66 23.06
C CYS A 507 -17.85 -5.94 21.77
N GLN A 508 -18.76 -4.97 21.84
CA GLN A 508 -19.20 -4.20 20.69
C GLN A 508 -19.66 -2.82 21.12
N PHE A 509 -19.58 -1.84 20.23
CA PHE A 509 -20.13 -0.52 20.49
C PHE A 509 -20.56 0.21 19.22
N ASN A 510 -21.59 1.06 19.34
CA ASN A 510 -21.92 2.07 18.35
C ASN A 510 -21.33 3.40 18.82
N MET A 511 -20.90 4.23 17.88
CA MET A 511 -20.38 5.55 18.17
C MET A 511 -20.86 6.55 17.13
N GLU A 512 -21.52 7.60 17.61
CA GLU A 512 -21.88 8.78 16.85
C GLU A 512 -20.89 9.91 17.13
N LEU A 513 -20.25 10.41 16.07
CA LEU A 513 -19.26 11.46 16.14
C LEU A 513 -19.85 12.75 15.58
N HIS A 514 -20.18 13.65 16.51
CA HIS A 514 -20.93 14.85 16.23
C HIS A 514 -20.13 15.89 15.44
N GLU A 515 -20.72 16.36 14.33
CA GLU A 515 -20.31 17.53 13.53
C GLU A 515 -18.78 17.72 13.43
N PRO A 516 -18.09 16.80 12.71
CA PRO A 516 -16.65 16.83 12.59
C PRO A 516 -16.17 17.96 11.67
N ASP A 517 -15.60 19.00 12.27
CA ASP A 517 -14.76 19.98 11.60
C ASP A 517 -13.38 19.39 11.21
N ASP A 518 -12.54 20.15 10.52
CA ASP A 518 -11.25 19.63 10.02
C ASP A 518 -10.28 19.20 11.13
N HIS A 519 -10.39 19.77 12.34
CA HIS A 519 -9.61 19.32 13.48
C HIS A 519 -10.13 17.97 13.99
N LYS A 520 -11.45 17.85 14.20
CA LYS A 520 -12.10 16.61 14.62
C LYS A 520 -11.88 15.49 13.60
N LYS A 521 -11.92 15.77 12.29
CA LYS A 521 -11.60 14.78 11.24
C LYS A 521 -10.21 14.18 11.39
N ARG A 522 -9.21 14.98 11.78
CA ARG A 522 -7.85 14.47 12.09
C ARG A 522 -7.85 13.60 13.35
N GLN A 523 -8.57 14.00 14.39
CA GLN A 523 -8.70 13.17 15.60
C GLN A 523 -9.36 11.82 15.29
N ILE A 524 -10.39 11.81 14.43
CA ILE A 524 -11.06 10.59 13.98
C ILE A 524 -10.10 9.72 13.16
N HIS A 525 -9.36 10.32 12.23
CA HIS A 525 -8.33 9.64 11.47
C HIS A 525 -7.35 8.92 12.42
N ASP A 526 -6.77 9.66 13.38
CA ASP A 526 -5.78 9.10 14.31
C ASP A 526 -6.39 8.00 15.19
N PHE A 527 -7.63 8.18 15.63
CA PHE A 527 -8.38 7.17 16.37
C PHE A 527 -8.58 5.89 15.57
N LEU A 528 -9.11 5.97 14.34
CA LEU A 528 -9.38 4.80 13.51
C LEU A 528 -8.10 4.04 13.15
N PHE A 529 -7.03 4.76 12.79
CA PHE A 529 -5.74 4.14 12.51
C PHE A 529 -5.11 3.52 13.75
N ARG A 530 -5.29 4.15 14.92
CA ARG A 530 -4.85 3.55 16.19
C ARG A 530 -5.61 2.27 16.50
N ILE A 531 -6.94 2.25 16.30
CA ILE A 531 -7.78 1.07 16.49
C ILE A 531 -7.32 -0.09 15.58
N LEU A 532 -7.05 0.19 14.31
CA LEU A 532 -6.52 -0.81 13.37
C LEU A 532 -5.16 -1.34 13.81
N LYS A 533 -4.27 -0.46 14.30
CA LYS A 533 -2.94 -0.83 14.79
C LYS A 533 -3.00 -1.70 16.04
N ASP A 534 -3.89 -1.39 16.98
CA ASP A 534 -4.10 -2.16 18.21
C ASP A 534 -4.71 -3.55 17.89
N ARG A 535 -5.29 -3.75 16.70
CA ARG A 535 -5.92 -5.01 16.24
C ARG A 535 -6.97 -5.58 17.19
N ARG A 536 -7.50 -4.74 18.09
CA ARG A 536 -8.52 -5.11 19.08
C ARG A 536 -9.92 -5.07 18.50
N TYR A 537 -10.26 -3.93 17.91
CA TYR A 537 -11.55 -3.71 17.29
C TYR A 537 -11.39 -3.58 15.78
N ALA A 538 -12.38 -4.07 15.05
CA ALA A 538 -12.63 -3.61 13.69
C ALA A 538 -13.94 -2.83 13.65
N PHE A 539 -14.07 -1.93 12.67
CA PHE A 539 -15.21 -1.04 12.53
C PHE A 539 -15.93 -1.21 11.19
N PHE A 540 -17.24 -1.00 11.23
CA PHE A 540 -18.21 -1.37 10.22
C PHE A 540 -19.35 -0.35 10.18
N LYS A 541 -20.25 -0.49 9.20
CA LYS A 541 -21.53 0.23 9.14
C LYS A 541 -21.37 1.75 9.22
N ALA A 542 -20.42 2.27 8.44
CA ALA A 542 -20.20 3.70 8.39
C ALA A 542 -21.37 4.42 7.75
N PHE A 543 -21.79 5.52 8.38
CA PHE A 543 -22.74 6.47 7.81
C PHE A 543 -22.23 7.88 8.04
N GLN A 544 -22.06 8.64 6.95
CA GLN A 544 -21.57 10.02 6.96
C GLN A 544 -22.69 10.96 6.54
N SER A 545 -23.05 11.86 7.44
CA SER A 545 -23.92 13.01 7.19
C SER A 545 -23.27 14.25 7.84
N ASN A 546 -24.04 15.04 8.58
CA ASN A 546 -23.48 16.00 9.53
C ASN A 546 -22.72 15.30 10.66
N HIS A 547 -23.00 14.02 10.92
CA HIS A 547 -22.31 13.19 11.92
C HIS A 547 -21.62 12.02 11.22
N LEU A 548 -20.60 11.42 11.86
CA LEU A 548 -20.06 10.13 11.46
C LEU A 548 -20.51 9.06 12.44
N ARG A 549 -21.24 8.05 11.96
CA ARG A 549 -21.67 6.90 12.77
C ARG A 549 -20.90 5.65 12.37
N LEU A 550 -20.49 4.88 13.37
CA LEU A 550 -19.70 3.66 13.21
C LEU A 550 -20.09 2.59 14.23
N TYR A 551 -20.01 1.34 13.82
CA TYR A 551 -20.14 0.18 14.70
C TYR A 551 -18.80 -0.54 14.84
N PHE A 552 -18.46 -1.01 16.03
CA PHE A 552 -17.20 -1.68 16.34
C PHE A 552 -17.43 -3.04 17.00
N PHE A 553 -16.58 -4.02 16.67
CA PHE A 553 -16.59 -5.35 17.28
C PHE A 553 -15.18 -5.77 17.74
N ASN A 554 -15.10 -6.36 18.94
CA ASN A 554 -13.84 -6.79 19.56
C ASN A 554 -13.44 -8.19 19.11
N PHE A 555 -12.41 -8.26 18.27
CA PHE A 555 -11.83 -9.51 17.77
C PHE A 555 -10.70 -10.05 18.64
N GLN A 556 -10.10 -9.23 19.52
CA GLN A 556 -9.02 -9.67 20.42
C GLN A 556 -9.56 -10.50 21.60
N SER A 557 -10.82 -10.28 22.00
CA SER A 557 -11.43 -11.02 23.11
C SER A 557 -12.08 -12.33 22.65
N ASP A 558 -11.47 -13.46 23.04
CA ASP A 558 -12.04 -14.80 22.82
C ASP A 558 -13.47 -14.94 23.31
N TYR A 559 -13.80 -14.29 24.44
CA TYR A 559 -15.16 -14.29 24.97
C TYR A 559 -16.13 -13.64 23.98
N CYS A 560 -15.77 -12.48 23.43
CA CYS A 560 -16.64 -11.73 22.52
C CYS A 560 -16.81 -12.49 21.20
N VAL A 561 -15.72 -13.02 20.63
CA VAL A 561 -15.76 -13.81 19.39
C VAL A 561 -16.64 -15.06 19.55
N LYS A 562 -16.44 -15.84 20.62
CA LYS A 562 -17.24 -17.05 20.88
C LYS A 562 -18.72 -16.74 21.14
N LYS A 563 -19.00 -15.63 21.83
CA LYS A 563 -20.37 -15.27 22.19
C LYS A 563 -21.17 -14.77 20.99
N TYR A 564 -20.55 -14.03 20.07
CA TYR A 564 -21.26 -13.29 19.03
C TYR A 564 -21.01 -13.77 17.60
N THR A 565 -20.06 -14.67 17.39
CA THR A 565 -19.73 -15.17 16.06
C THR A 565 -19.74 -16.70 16.02
N HIS A 566 -19.86 -17.26 14.82
CA HIS A 566 -19.69 -18.70 14.59
C HIS A 566 -18.26 -19.08 14.18
N LEU A 567 -17.29 -18.18 14.40
CA LEU A 567 -15.89 -18.49 14.16
C LEU A 567 -15.43 -19.54 15.18
N ILE A 568 -14.98 -20.68 14.68
CA ILE A 568 -14.20 -21.63 15.47
C ILE A 568 -12.78 -21.03 15.51
N VAL A 569 -12.45 -20.40 16.64
CA VAL A 569 -11.10 -19.89 16.92
C VAL A 569 -10.16 -21.04 17.25
#